data_AF-A0A852F1D6-F1
#
_entry.id   AF-A0A852F1D6-F1
#
_cell.length_a   1.000
_cell.length_b   1.000
_cell.length_c   1.000
_cell.angle_alpha   90.00
_cell.angle_beta   90.00
_cell.angle_gamma   90.00
#
_symmetry.space_group_name_H-M   'P 1'
#
loop_
_entity.id
_entity.type
_entity.pdbx_description
1 polymer ?
#
loop_
_entity_poly.entity_id
_entity_poly.type
_entity_poly.pdbx_seq_one_letter_code
_entity_poly.pdbx_strand_id
1 'polypeptide(L)'
;PIPNAITAFTDAGRRSRRAAVVWKIEQQWHHQILEATPHDNLQTLELMAVIWAVSHLLGPLNVVSDSLYVVGVASRIEDAAIKE
;
A
#
# COMPACT_ATOMS: atom_id res chain seq x y z
N PRO A 1 -11.19 -11.76 -2.37
CA PRO A 1 -9.80 -11.81 -2.87
C PRO A 1 -9.75 -12.43 -4.27
N ILE A 2 -8.93 -11.86 -5.15
CA ILE A 2 -8.71 -12.39 -6.50
C ILE A 2 -7.89 -13.69 -6.39
N PRO A 3 -8.37 -14.82 -6.95
CA PRO A 3 -7.61 -16.08 -6.95
C PRO A 3 -6.31 -15.95 -7.75
N ASN A 4 -5.25 -16.63 -7.31
CA ASN A 4 -3.94 -16.68 -7.98
C ASN A 4 -3.30 -15.30 -8.27
N ALA A 5 -3.70 -14.28 -7.51
CA ALA A 5 -3.16 -12.92 -7.57
C ALA A 5 -2.00 -12.75 -6.58
N ILE A 6 -1.13 -11.77 -6.85
CA ILE A 6 -0.13 -11.31 -5.87
C ILE A 6 -0.89 -10.77 -4.66
N THR A 7 -0.40 -11.07 -3.45
CA THR A 7 -0.94 -10.48 -2.21
C THR A 7 0.15 -9.65 -1.55
N ALA A 8 -0.07 -8.34 -1.49
CA ALA A 8 0.79 -7.38 -0.83
C ALA A 8 0.23 -7.02 0.55
N PHE A 9 1.08 -7.07 1.57
CA PHE A 9 0.80 -6.59 2.92
C PHE A 9 1.52 -5.25 3.10
N THR A 10 0.79 -4.23 3.52
CA THR A 10 1.32 -2.88 3.69
C THR A 10 1.18 -2.42 5.14
N ASP A 11 2.18 -1.71 5.64
CA ASP A 11 2.19 -1.11 6.99
C ASP A 11 3.10 0.11 6.97
N ALA A 12 2.87 1.08 7.87
CA ALA A 12 3.76 2.18 8.12
C ALA A 12 4.00 2.47 9.61
N GLY A 13 5.24 2.75 9.96
CA GLY A 13 5.63 3.11 11.31
C GLY A 13 5.91 4.60 11.46
N ARG A 14 5.13 5.29 12.32
CA ARG A 14 5.38 6.71 12.65
C ARG A 14 6.76 6.91 13.27
N ARG A 15 7.16 6.02 14.20
CA ARG A 15 8.45 6.13 14.92
C ARG A 15 9.64 5.74 14.03
N SER A 16 9.48 4.72 13.20
CA SER A 16 10.50 4.30 12.25
C SER A 16 10.61 5.25 11.05
N ARG A 17 9.60 6.10 10.82
CA ARG A 17 9.50 7.00 9.67
C ARG A 17 9.60 6.25 8.34
N ARG A 18 8.98 5.08 8.27
CA ARG A 18 9.06 4.16 7.13
C ARG A 18 7.71 3.54 6.83
N ALA A 19 7.49 3.26 5.55
CA ALA A 19 6.46 2.36 5.07
C ALA A 19 7.10 1.07 4.54
N ALA A 20 6.39 -0.03 4.64
CA ALA A 20 6.81 -1.33 4.17
C ALA A 20 5.73 -1.96 3.30
N VAL A 21 6.17 -2.66 2.26
CA VAL A 21 5.33 -3.52 1.42
C VAL A 21 5.99 -4.89 1.39
N VAL A 22 5.25 -5.94 1.73
CA VAL A 22 5.75 -7.31 1.76
C VAL A 22 4.83 -8.19 0.92
N TRP A 23 5.38 -9.03 0.05
CA TRP A 23 4.61 -9.94 -0.79
C TRP A 23 5.38 -11.24 -1.00
N LYS A 24 4.69 -12.25 -1.52
CA LYS A 24 5.24 -13.60 -1.70
C LYS A 24 5.06 -14.07 -3.15
N ILE A 25 6.14 -14.56 -3.76
CA ILE A 25 6.15 -15.15 -5.10
C ILE A 25 6.83 -16.52 -4.99
N GLU A 26 6.22 -17.57 -5.52
CA GLU A 26 6.84 -18.92 -5.61
C GLU A 26 7.52 -19.40 -4.31
N GLN A 27 6.88 -19.15 -3.16
CA GLN A 27 7.38 -19.42 -1.80
C GLN A 27 8.45 -18.48 -1.24
N GLN A 28 8.98 -17.56 -2.03
CA GLN A 28 9.93 -16.56 -1.58
C GLN A 28 9.24 -15.27 -1.14
N TRP A 29 9.66 -14.74 0.02
CA TRP A 29 9.22 -13.45 0.50
C TRP A 29 10.06 -12.33 -0.11
N HIS A 30 9.37 -11.27 -0.52
CA HIS A 30 9.95 -10.04 -1.04
C HIS A 30 9.45 -8.88 -0.20
N HIS A 31 10.24 -7.82 -0.11
CA HIS A 31 9.85 -6.62 0.60
C HIS A 31 10.40 -5.38 -0.10
N GLN A 32 9.70 -4.27 0.12
CA GLN A 32 10.15 -2.92 -0.20
C GLN A 32 10.01 -2.06 1.05
N ILE A 33 11.03 -1.28 1.36
CA ILE A 33 10.98 -0.21 2.37
C ILE A 33 10.93 1.13 1.66
N LEU A 34 10.05 2.01 2.11
CA LEU A 34 9.90 3.38 1.63
C LEU A 34 10.24 4.32 2.78
N GLU A 35 11.18 5.23 2.53
CA GLU A 35 11.63 6.21 3.54
C GLU A 35 10.73 7.45 3.51
N ALA A 36 10.36 7.97 4.68
CA ALA A 36 9.52 9.15 4.78
C ALA A 36 10.30 10.44 4.46
N THR A 37 9.64 11.38 3.79
CA THR A 37 10.10 12.78 3.70
C THR A 37 9.71 13.56 4.95
N PRO A 38 10.27 14.77 5.18
CA PRO A 38 9.87 15.63 6.30
C PRO A 38 8.38 15.99 6.34
N HIS A 39 7.71 16.00 5.18
CA HIS A 39 6.29 16.37 5.05
C HIS A 39 5.33 15.20 5.27
N ASP A 40 5.85 13.98 5.33
CA ASP A 40 5.03 12.79 5.48
C ASP A 40 4.53 12.61 6.92
N ASN A 41 3.24 12.32 7.03
CA ASN A 41 2.62 11.86 8.26
C ASN A 41 2.29 10.36 8.15
N LEU A 42 1.77 9.78 9.22
CA LEU A 42 1.45 8.34 9.22
C LEU A 42 0.47 7.96 8.11
N GLN A 43 -0.59 8.75 7.89
CA GLN A 43 -1.60 8.45 6.87
C GLN A 43 -1.04 8.56 5.46
N THR A 44 -0.14 9.51 5.19
CA THR A 44 0.52 9.61 3.88
C THR A 44 1.49 8.45 3.64
N LEU A 45 2.19 7.99 4.69
CA LEU A 45 3.06 6.82 4.60
C LEU A 45 2.28 5.52 4.32
N GLU A 46 1.17 5.30 5.04
CA GLU A 46 0.27 4.16 4.80
C GLU A 46 -0.23 4.17 3.34
N LEU A 47 -0.68 5.33 2.87
CA LEU A 47 -1.17 5.48 1.50
C LEU A 47 -0.05 5.26 0.48
N MET A 48 1.16 5.76 0.76
CA MET A 48 2.32 5.58 -0.09
C MET A 48 2.69 4.09 -0.26
N ALA A 49 2.56 3.27 0.80
CA ALA A 49 2.77 1.83 0.71
C ALA A 49 1.81 1.16 -0.28
N VAL A 50 0.53 1.53 -0.23
CA VAL A 50 -0.50 1.02 -1.15
C VAL A 50 -0.28 1.50 -2.58
N ILE A 51 0.02 2.79 -2.78
CA ILE A 51 0.35 3.34 -4.10
C ILE A 51 1.54 2.61 -4.69
N TRP A 52 2.58 2.37 -3.89
CA TRP A 52 3.76 1.64 -4.35
C TRP A 52 3.39 0.22 -4.79
N ALA A 53 2.61 -0.50 -3.99
CA ALA A 53 2.17 -1.86 -4.32
C ALA A 53 1.41 -1.90 -5.66
N VAL A 54 0.43 -1.01 -5.84
CA VAL A 54 -0.37 -0.92 -7.07
C VAL A 54 0.47 -0.50 -8.28
N SER A 55 1.47 0.35 -8.08
CA SER A 55 2.32 0.86 -9.17
C SER A 55 3.38 -0.14 -9.64
N HIS A 56 3.86 -1.03 -8.75
CA HIS A 56 5.03 -1.87 -9.03
C HIS A 56 4.72 -3.37 -9.10
N LEU A 57 3.66 -3.86 -8.45
CA LEU A 57 3.28 -5.27 -8.49
C LEU A 57 2.36 -5.51 -9.68
N LEU A 58 2.98 -5.85 -10.83
CA LEU A 58 2.28 -6.03 -12.09
C LEU A 58 1.43 -7.32 -12.10
N GLY A 59 0.14 -7.18 -12.43
CA GLY A 59 -0.81 -8.28 -12.55
C GLY A 59 -2.00 -8.14 -11.59
N PRO A 60 -2.85 -9.17 -11.48
CA PRO A 60 -3.91 -9.19 -10.48
C PRO A 60 -3.31 -9.08 -9.07
N LEU A 61 -3.81 -8.13 -8.28
CA LEU A 61 -3.25 -7.76 -6.99
C LEU A 61 -4.34 -7.70 -5.91
N ASN A 62 -4.10 -8.36 -4.79
CA ASN A 62 -4.78 -8.11 -3.53
C ASN A 62 -3.86 -7.26 -2.64
N VAL A 63 -4.34 -6.14 -2.11
CA VAL A 63 -3.63 -5.34 -1.11
C VAL A 63 -4.30 -5.51 0.24
N VAL A 64 -3.53 -5.81 1.26
CA VAL A 64 -3.95 -5.97 2.65
C VAL A 64 -3.29 -4.87 3.47
N SER A 65 -4.12 -4.01 4.06
CA SER A 65 -3.70 -2.91 4.94
C SER A 65 -4.55 -2.94 6.21
N ASP A 66 -3.94 -2.62 7.34
CA ASP A 66 -4.61 -2.41 8.63
C ASP A 66 -5.05 -0.94 8.83
N SER A 67 -4.68 -0.05 7.91
CA SER A 67 -5.08 1.35 7.92
C SER A 67 -6.50 1.52 7.39
N LEU A 68 -7.46 1.65 8.30
CA LEU A 68 -8.87 1.96 7.96
C LEU A 68 -8.99 3.23 7.12
N TYR A 69 -8.10 4.21 7.34
CA TYR A 69 -8.04 5.42 6.54
C TYR A 69 -7.76 5.09 5.07
N VAL A 70 -6.70 4.33 4.78
CA VAL A 70 -6.30 4.00 3.40
C VAL A 70 -7.32 3.09 2.72
N VAL A 71 -7.84 2.08 3.42
CA VAL A 71 -8.92 1.23 2.89
C VAL A 71 -10.16 2.06 2.58
N GLY A 72 -10.50 3.02 3.45
CA GLY A 72 -11.59 3.97 3.24
C GLY A 72 -11.38 4.86 2.01
N VAL A 73 -10.19 5.43 1.84
CA VAL A 73 -9.83 6.21 0.64
C VAL A 73 -9.93 5.35 -0.61
N ALA A 74 -9.30 4.18 -0.64
CA ALA A 74 -9.28 3.29 -1.79
C ALA A 74 -10.69 2.81 -2.19
N SER A 75 -11.57 2.55 -1.21
CA SER A 75 -12.96 2.14 -1.51
C SER A 75 -13.83 3.22 -2.15
N ARG A 76 -13.45 4.50 -2.00
CA ARG A 76 -14.23 5.65 -2.50
C ARG A 76 -13.58 6.32 -3.70
N ILE A 77 -12.33 5.98 -4.01
CA ILE A 77 -11.55 6.68 -5.03
C ILE A 77 -12.11 6.43 -6.44
N GLU A 78 -12.73 5.26 -6.67
CA GLU A 78 -13.35 4.92 -7.96
C GLU A 78 -14.51 5.88 -8.31
N ASP A 79 -15.32 6.25 -7.31
CA ASP A 79 -16.45 7.18 -7.49
C ASP A 79 -16.05 8.66 -7.35
N ALA A 80 -14.79 8.94 -7.00
CA ALA A 80 -14.32 10.29 -6.72
C ALA A 80 -13.94 11.01 -8.02
N ALA A 81 -14.66 12.10 -8.34
CA ALA A 81 -14.24 13.05 -9.36
C ALA A 81 -13.34 14.13 -8.73
N ILE A 82 -12.16 14.36 -9.32
CA ILE A 82 -11.35 15.54 -9.01
C ILE A 82 -12.08 16.75 -9.60
N LYS A 83 -12.57 17.66 -8.76
CA LYS A 83 -13.02 18.98 -9.22
C LYS A 83 -11.78 19.85 -9.42
N GLU A 84 -11.63 20.38 -10.62
CA GLU A 84 -10.67 21.45 -10.95
C GLU A 84 -10.99 22.75 -10.20
#